data_AF-A0A7S2VWJ4-F1
#
_entry.id   AF-A0A7S2VWJ4-F1
#
_cell.length_a   1.000
_cell.length_b   1.000
_cell.length_c   1.000
_cell.angle_alpha   90.00
_cell.angle_beta   90.00
_cell.angle_gamma   90.00
#
_symmetry.space_group_name_H-M   'P 1'
#
loop_
_entity.id
_entity.type
_entity.pdbx_description
1 polymer ?
#
loop_
_entity_poly.entity_id
_entity_poly.type
_entity_poly.pdbx_seq_one_letter_code
_entity_poly.pdbx_strand_id
1 'polypeptide(L)'
;MFRRFSSSGTEMRAKVVPSEEPYTGQARSLVLVNKGDGDQCIFTHALDLSRGKDVDLTLSSHPGLVIGRQYGDERMAGPWRYIESGIKANVQPICVQYVEGNYIKLTDADLVFDVSFWKMESGNTVNFVGGTNENDKTKLGGGGRDWVINSDGTISPKHHLHLTLGVQAPKMVLVAKDDPCQLTFKNASCLRDGEEVELSLSSHYEMGVARAYNEEKRFGPWRFTESCISSSSPIRVSYVDSNFIMLADADLVFDVSFWKMEPGNTVNFVGGTNAKEKTMLGGGGRDWIIDDDGSISPKRHSHLSLGCCLESSPEPEIAVVQLPPPTAPPIAVAVALPLEGGGEGEATRCDKCNGCITREMKFCPECGMRNTKI
;
A
#
# COMPACT_ATOMS: atom_id res chain seq x y z
N MET A 1 65.98 -26.38 -6.26
CA MET A 1 65.24 -25.43 -7.12
C MET A 1 64.11 -26.22 -7.78
N PHE A 2 62.90 -25.64 -7.87
CA PHE A 2 61.59 -26.19 -8.31
C PHE A 2 60.56 -26.44 -7.21
N ARG A 3 59.70 -25.42 -7.03
CA ARG A 3 58.37 -25.42 -6.39
C ARG A 3 57.31 -25.95 -7.36
N ARG A 4 56.33 -26.73 -6.88
CA ARG A 4 54.94 -26.80 -7.38
C ARG A 4 54.03 -27.10 -6.17
N PHE A 5 53.35 -26.09 -5.64
CA PHE A 5 51.98 -25.64 -5.92
C PHE A 5 50.89 -26.62 -5.45
N SER A 6 50.37 -26.34 -4.25
CA SER A 6 49.13 -26.86 -3.68
C SER A 6 47.97 -25.96 -4.15
N SER A 7 46.99 -26.53 -4.85
CA SER A 7 45.75 -25.86 -5.24
C SER A 7 44.77 -25.83 -4.05
N SER A 8 44.64 -24.69 -3.39
CA SER A 8 43.50 -24.39 -2.53
C SER A 8 42.33 -23.93 -3.40
N GLY A 9 41.29 -24.76 -3.53
CA GLY A 9 40.04 -24.39 -4.16
C GLY A 9 39.32 -23.34 -3.33
N THR A 10 39.24 -22.12 -3.84
CA THR A 10 38.38 -21.07 -3.30
C THR A 10 37.00 -21.22 -3.94
N GLU A 11 36.01 -21.66 -3.16
CA GLU A 11 34.59 -21.57 -3.54
C GLU A 11 34.21 -20.09 -3.67
N MET A 12 34.02 -19.63 -4.90
CA MET A 12 33.38 -18.35 -5.15
C MET A 12 31.87 -18.51 -4.93
N ARG A 13 31.38 -18.07 -3.77
CA ARG A 13 29.96 -17.74 -3.61
C ARG A 13 29.66 -16.55 -4.51
N ALA A 14 28.90 -16.78 -5.57
CA ALA A 14 28.34 -15.71 -6.39
C ALA A 14 27.55 -14.76 -5.47
N LYS A 15 27.98 -13.49 -5.39
CA LYS A 15 27.12 -12.42 -4.90
C LYS A 15 25.99 -12.27 -5.90
N VAL A 16 24.80 -12.72 -5.53
CA VAL A 16 23.58 -12.30 -6.19
C VAL A 16 23.44 -10.80 -5.87
N VAL A 17 23.80 -9.96 -6.84
CA VAL A 17 23.46 -8.55 -6.81
C VAL A 17 22.01 -8.48 -7.27
N PRO A 18 21.06 -8.03 -6.43
CA PRO A 18 19.68 -7.85 -6.87
C PRO A 18 19.69 -6.87 -8.03
N SER A 19 19.06 -7.24 -9.14
CA SER A 19 18.79 -6.33 -10.24
C SER A 19 17.94 -5.18 -9.70
N GLU A 20 18.45 -3.95 -9.79
CA GLU A 20 17.63 -2.76 -9.61
C GLU A 20 16.66 -2.64 -10.79
N GLU A 21 15.56 -3.39 -10.74
CA GLU A 21 14.41 -3.02 -11.54
C GLU A 21 13.82 -1.72 -10.98
N PRO A 22 13.46 -0.75 -11.84
CA PRO A 22 12.85 0.49 -11.39
C PRO A 22 11.49 0.18 -10.79
N TYR A 23 11.42 0.18 -9.46
CA TYR A 23 10.19 0.06 -8.70
C TYR A 23 9.29 1.25 -9.07
N THR A 24 8.24 1.01 -9.87
CA THR A 24 7.30 2.04 -10.34
C THR A 24 6.20 2.35 -9.33
N GLY A 25 6.15 1.64 -8.20
CA GLY A 25 5.30 1.97 -7.05
C GLY A 25 5.91 3.10 -6.23
N GLN A 26 5.14 4.14 -5.91
CA GLN A 26 5.59 5.20 -5.03
C GLN A 26 5.76 4.65 -3.61
N ALA A 27 6.99 4.36 -3.20
CA ALA A 27 7.30 3.89 -1.86
C ALA A 27 6.71 4.84 -0.80
N ARG A 28 5.94 4.30 0.15
CA ARG A 28 5.32 5.08 1.23
C ARG A 28 6.42 5.63 2.14
N SER A 29 6.31 6.87 2.61
CA SER A 29 7.28 7.42 3.58
C SER A 29 6.93 7.03 5.02
N LEU A 30 7.95 7.01 5.90
CA LEU A 30 7.71 7.01 7.34
C LEU A 30 7.30 8.42 7.77
N VAL A 31 6.21 8.53 8.52
CA VAL A 31 5.65 9.80 8.98
C VAL A 31 5.32 9.76 10.47
N LEU A 32 5.01 10.92 11.03
CA LEU A 32 4.28 11.00 12.30
C LEU A 32 2.79 10.79 12.05
N VAL A 33 2.13 10.05 12.92
CA VAL A 33 0.67 9.89 12.96
C VAL A 33 0.18 10.09 14.40
N ASN A 34 -1.12 10.31 14.58
CA ASN A 34 -1.70 10.33 15.93
C ASN A 34 -1.58 8.95 16.59
N LYS A 35 -1.37 8.93 17.91
CA LYS A 35 -1.36 7.67 18.65
C LYS A 35 -2.76 7.05 18.61
N GLY A 36 -2.83 5.77 18.22
CA GLY A 36 -4.07 5.03 17.99
C GLY A 36 -4.58 5.07 16.55
N ASP A 37 -3.88 5.76 15.65
CA ASP A 37 -4.21 5.78 14.22
C ASP A 37 -4.03 4.39 13.57
N GLY A 38 -4.84 4.08 12.56
CA GLY A 38 -4.78 2.80 11.85
C GLY A 38 -3.46 2.58 11.10
N ASP A 39 -2.78 3.66 10.69
CA ASP A 39 -1.47 3.61 10.04
C ASP A 39 -0.30 3.63 11.03
N GLN A 40 -0.56 3.52 12.35
CA GLN A 40 0.48 3.49 13.39
C GLN A 40 1.41 2.28 13.27
N CYS A 41 2.72 2.53 13.35
CA CYS A 41 3.74 1.48 13.37
C CYS A 41 3.91 0.88 14.77
N ILE A 42 3.66 -0.42 14.86
CA ILE A 42 4.12 -1.30 15.95
C ILE A 42 5.32 -2.09 15.44
N PHE A 43 6.45 -1.97 16.14
CA PHE A 43 7.72 -2.58 15.75
C PHE A 43 7.93 -3.93 16.45
N THR A 44 8.26 -4.96 15.67
CA THR A 44 8.44 -6.34 16.16
C THR A 44 9.48 -6.45 17.27
N HIS A 45 10.57 -5.67 17.16
CA HIS A 45 11.73 -5.75 18.05
C HIS A 45 11.88 -4.53 18.98
N ALA A 46 10.79 -3.80 19.26
CA ALA A 46 10.82 -2.59 20.08
C ALA A 46 11.45 -2.82 21.48
N LEU A 47 11.18 -3.96 22.12
CA LEU A 47 11.74 -4.27 23.44
C LEU A 47 13.26 -4.47 23.38
N ASP A 48 13.78 -5.10 22.33
CA ASP A 48 15.23 -5.27 22.15
C ASP A 48 15.90 -3.95 21.78
N LEU A 49 15.25 -3.14 20.93
CA LEU A 49 15.71 -1.80 20.60
C LEU A 49 15.80 -0.91 21.84
N SER A 50 14.79 -0.93 22.72
CA SER A 50 14.79 -0.12 23.96
C SER A 50 15.90 -0.52 24.95
N ARG A 51 16.46 -1.73 24.81
CA ARG A 51 17.64 -2.20 25.55
C ARG A 51 18.97 -1.84 24.89
N GLY A 52 18.94 -1.07 23.79
CA GLY A 52 20.12 -0.64 23.05
C GLY A 52 20.74 -1.71 22.16
N LYS A 53 19.99 -2.77 21.83
CA LYS A 53 20.44 -3.77 20.85
C LYS A 53 20.27 -3.24 19.43
N ASP A 54 21.09 -3.77 18.53
CA ASP A 54 20.93 -3.60 17.09
C ASP A 54 19.73 -4.43 16.64
N VAL A 55 18.75 -3.80 16.00
CA VAL A 55 17.56 -4.48 15.49
C VAL A 55 17.21 -4.01 14.09
N ASP A 56 16.61 -4.90 13.33
CA ASP A 56 15.96 -4.57 12.07
C ASP A 56 14.61 -3.88 12.32
N LEU A 57 14.33 -2.79 11.61
CA LEU A 57 13.07 -2.06 11.71
C LEU A 57 11.94 -2.75 10.91
N THR A 58 11.47 -3.87 11.45
CA THR A 58 10.32 -4.64 10.94
C THR A 58 9.03 -4.30 11.70
N LEU A 59 7.90 -4.38 11.00
CA LEU A 59 6.59 -3.98 11.53
C LEU A 59 5.71 -5.21 11.80
N SER A 60 5.11 -5.28 12.99
CA SER A 60 4.06 -6.25 13.31
C SER A 60 2.66 -5.74 12.95
N SER A 61 2.48 -4.41 13.04
CA SER A 61 1.26 -3.68 12.60
C SER A 61 0.98 -3.79 11.10
N HIS A 62 2.02 -3.92 10.28
CA HIS A 62 1.94 -3.95 8.82
C HIS A 62 2.75 -5.13 8.28
N PRO A 63 2.20 -6.36 8.33
CA PRO A 63 2.92 -7.57 7.93
C PRO A 63 3.50 -7.47 6.51
N GLY A 64 4.78 -7.87 6.36
CA GLY A 64 5.48 -7.81 5.07
C GLY A 64 6.08 -6.45 4.72
N LEU A 65 5.73 -5.38 5.44
CA LEU A 65 6.36 -4.07 5.30
C LEU A 65 7.55 -3.92 6.26
N VAL A 66 8.59 -3.27 5.75
CA VAL A 66 9.78 -2.90 6.53
C VAL A 66 10.13 -1.44 6.32
N ILE A 67 10.81 -0.85 7.31
CA ILE A 67 11.43 0.46 7.14
C ILE A 67 12.77 0.28 6.42
N GLY A 68 12.97 1.08 5.39
CA GLY A 68 14.13 1.08 4.53
C GLY A 68 14.60 2.49 4.21
N ARG A 69 15.58 2.57 3.31
CA ARG A 69 15.98 3.82 2.65
C ARG A 69 15.18 3.98 1.36
N GLN A 70 14.75 5.20 1.06
CA GLN A 70 14.10 5.48 -0.22
C GLN A 70 15.06 5.26 -1.39
N TYR A 71 16.34 5.65 -1.22
CA TYR A 71 17.42 5.53 -2.20
C TYR A 71 18.75 5.19 -1.50
N GLY A 72 19.78 4.79 -2.26
CA GLY A 72 21.03 4.27 -1.73
C GLY A 72 22.02 5.32 -1.19
N ASP A 73 22.09 6.48 -1.82
CA ASP A 73 23.10 7.51 -1.55
C ASP A 73 22.60 8.62 -0.61
N GLU A 74 23.46 9.19 0.22
CA GLU A 74 23.11 10.39 1.01
C GLU A 74 22.90 11.64 0.14
N ARG A 75 21.93 12.46 0.51
CA ARG A 75 21.69 13.80 -0.06
C ARG A 75 22.12 14.90 0.91
N MET A 76 22.19 16.12 0.37
CA MET A 76 22.64 17.31 1.08
C MET A 76 21.55 18.38 1.12
N ALA A 77 21.30 18.95 2.30
CA ALA A 77 20.45 20.12 2.51
C ALA A 77 21.14 21.10 3.45
N GLY A 78 21.87 22.06 2.88
CA GLY A 78 22.72 22.96 3.66
C GLY A 78 23.80 22.17 4.44
N PRO A 79 23.87 22.29 5.78
CA PRO A 79 24.86 21.56 6.58
C PRO A 79 24.52 20.10 6.85
N TRP A 80 23.34 19.63 6.42
CA TRP A 80 22.80 18.31 6.78
C TRP A 80 22.99 17.29 5.66
N ARG A 81 23.48 16.12 6.04
CA ARG A 81 23.41 14.89 5.24
C ARG A 81 22.12 14.16 5.58
N TYR A 82 21.41 13.65 4.60
CA TYR A 82 20.17 12.93 4.86
C TYR A 82 19.85 11.83 3.86
N ILE A 83 19.02 10.89 4.29
CA ILE A 83 18.38 9.88 3.45
C ILE A 83 16.91 9.80 3.85
N GLU A 84 16.01 9.94 2.88
CA GLU A 84 14.57 9.75 3.10
C GLU A 84 14.31 8.31 3.54
N SER A 85 13.47 8.15 4.56
CA SER A 85 12.94 6.83 4.88
C SER A 85 11.97 6.38 3.79
N GLY A 86 11.96 5.08 3.54
CA GLY A 86 10.97 4.44 2.68
C GLY A 86 10.37 3.24 3.39
N ILE A 87 9.13 2.94 3.09
CA ILE A 87 8.43 1.74 3.54
C ILE A 87 8.18 0.91 2.30
N LYS A 88 8.71 -0.31 2.33
CA LYS A 88 8.78 -1.19 1.16
C LYS A 88 8.45 -2.62 1.58
N ALA A 89 7.85 -3.37 0.67
CA ALA A 89 7.67 -4.81 0.83
C ALA A 89 8.93 -5.55 0.35
N ASN A 90 9.24 -6.70 0.96
CA ASN A 90 10.22 -7.66 0.47
C ASN A 90 11.66 -7.13 0.22
N VAL A 91 12.04 -6.02 0.87
CA VAL A 91 13.42 -5.52 0.86
C VAL A 91 14.09 -5.79 2.19
N GLN A 92 15.42 -5.68 2.21
CA GLN A 92 16.18 -5.79 3.45
C GLN A 92 15.81 -4.62 4.39
N PRO A 93 15.34 -4.88 5.62
CA PRO A 93 15.10 -3.83 6.61
C PRO A 93 16.42 -3.15 6.97
N ILE A 94 16.34 -1.87 7.32
CA ILE A 94 17.49 -1.19 7.93
C ILE A 94 17.66 -1.62 9.39
N CYS A 95 18.92 -1.70 9.79
CA CYS A 95 19.30 -1.99 11.15
C CYS A 95 19.59 -0.69 11.92
N VAL A 96 19.03 -0.58 13.13
CA VAL A 96 19.19 0.60 13.99
C VAL A 96 19.50 0.21 15.43
N GLN A 97 20.02 1.18 16.18
CA GLN A 97 20.30 1.08 17.60
C GLN A 97 19.72 2.29 18.35
N TYR A 98 19.14 2.07 19.52
CA TYR A 98 18.75 3.14 20.43
C TYR A 98 19.93 3.51 21.33
N VAL A 99 20.45 4.71 21.14
CA VAL A 99 21.67 5.18 21.79
C VAL A 99 21.38 6.37 22.68
N GLU A 100 22.13 6.46 23.79
CA GLU A 100 22.08 7.56 24.75
C GLU A 100 20.66 7.82 25.33
N GLY A 101 19.78 6.82 25.30
CA GLY A 101 18.40 6.96 25.80
C GLY A 101 17.59 8.05 25.08
N ASN A 102 17.94 8.35 23.82
CA ASN A 102 17.35 9.48 23.12
C ASN A 102 17.30 9.32 21.59
N TYR A 103 18.32 8.73 20.96
CA TYR A 103 18.44 8.73 19.49
C TYR A 103 18.28 7.33 18.92
N ILE A 104 17.58 7.21 17.80
CA ILE A 104 17.55 5.99 16.98
C ILE A 104 18.54 6.20 15.84
N LYS A 105 19.66 5.46 15.88
CA LYS A 105 20.80 5.62 14.96
C LYS A 105 20.87 4.45 13.98
N LEU A 106 21.18 4.73 12.72
CA LEU A 106 21.61 3.68 11.78
C LEU A 106 22.90 3.00 12.28
N THR A 107 23.00 1.68 12.15
CA THR A 107 24.19 0.93 12.59
C THR A 107 25.35 1.02 11.59
N ASP A 108 25.06 1.27 10.33
CA ASP A 108 26.02 1.34 9.22
C ASP A 108 26.36 2.78 8.77
N ALA A 109 25.76 3.81 9.38
CA ALA A 109 25.98 5.21 9.03
C ALA A 109 25.84 6.14 10.26
N ASP A 110 26.51 7.29 10.23
CA ASP A 110 26.30 8.34 11.24
C ASP A 110 25.10 9.23 10.89
N LEU A 111 23.91 8.63 10.91
CA LEU A 111 22.62 9.29 10.76
C LEU A 111 21.66 8.79 11.86
N VAL A 112 20.76 9.66 12.31
CA VAL A 112 19.70 9.34 13.27
C VAL A 112 18.33 9.70 12.71
N PHE A 113 17.27 9.12 13.26
CA PHE A 113 15.92 9.59 12.98
C PHE A 113 15.74 11.06 13.32
N ASP A 114 15.18 11.80 12.37
CA ASP A 114 14.87 13.23 12.46
C ASP A 114 13.51 13.50 11.83
N VAL A 115 12.63 14.17 12.58
CA VAL A 115 11.38 14.72 12.06
C VAL A 115 11.72 15.90 11.16
N SER A 116 11.29 15.85 9.89
CA SER A 116 11.62 16.84 8.87
C SER A 116 11.37 18.28 9.34
N PHE A 117 12.44 19.10 9.29
CA PHE A 117 12.42 20.51 9.74
C PHE A 117 11.93 20.71 11.18
N TRP A 118 11.94 19.65 11.99
CA TRP A 118 11.49 19.61 13.39
C TRP A 118 10.02 20.03 13.58
N LYS A 119 9.19 19.87 12.53
CA LYS A 119 7.75 20.16 12.60
C LYS A 119 7.01 18.95 13.17
N MET A 120 6.62 19.04 14.44
CA MET A 120 6.00 17.95 15.18
C MET A 120 4.50 17.89 14.94
N GLU A 121 4.11 17.50 13.73
CA GLU A 121 2.71 17.42 13.29
C GLU A 121 2.45 16.10 12.54
N SER A 122 1.21 15.61 12.63
CA SER A 122 0.79 14.42 11.88
C SER A 122 0.98 14.60 10.38
N GLY A 123 1.41 13.54 9.69
CA GLY A 123 1.74 13.51 8.28
C GLY A 123 3.14 14.04 7.93
N ASN A 124 3.87 14.67 8.86
CA ASN A 124 5.24 15.10 8.59
C ASN A 124 6.20 13.90 8.52
N THR A 125 7.18 13.98 7.62
CA THR A 125 8.09 12.86 7.34
C THR A 125 9.17 12.71 8.41
N VAL A 126 9.61 11.47 8.60
CA VAL A 126 10.73 11.11 9.48
C VAL A 126 11.81 10.48 8.63
N ASN A 127 13.01 11.06 8.66
CA ASN A 127 14.13 10.68 7.79
C ASN A 127 15.38 10.36 8.61
N PHE A 128 16.44 9.89 7.95
CA PHE A 128 17.76 9.72 8.56
C PHE A 128 18.58 10.97 8.29
N VAL A 129 19.06 11.65 9.33
CA VAL A 129 19.82 12.89 9.21
C VAL A 129 21.09 12.83 10.04
N GLY A 130 22.15 13.42 9.54
CA GLY A 130 23.41 13.57 10.25
C GLY A 130 24.17 14.82 9.86
N GLY A 131 25.16 15.11 10.69
CA GLY A 131 26.07 16.22 10.53
C GLY A 131 27.09 16.06 9.44
N THR A 132 27.53 17.16 8.86
CA THR A 132 28.75 17.19 8.02
C THR A 132 30.02 17.46 8.82
N ASN A 133 29.92 18.07 10.01
CA ASN A 133 31.06 18.45 10.84
C ASN A 133 30.67 18.54 12.32
N GLU A 134 31.64 18.85 13.19
CA GLU A 134 31.46 18.89 14.65
C GLU A 134 30.44 19.93 15.15
N ASN A 135 30.23 21.03 14.41
CA ASN A 135 29.24 22.05 14.76
C ASN A 135 27.82 21.57 14.44
N ASP A 136 27.67 20.79 13.37
CA ASP A 136 26.39 20.28 12.89
C ASP A 136 26.14 18.89 13.46
N LYS A 137 25.97 18.77 14.78
CA LYS A 137 25.94 17.45 15.44
C LYS A 137 24.83 16.55 14.90
N THR A 138 25.17 15.32 14.52
CA THR A 138 24.20 14.25 14.17
C THR A 138 23.18 14.08 15.31
N LYS A 139 23.68 13.98 16.54
CA LYS A 139 22.88 13.88 17.76
C LYS A 139 22.65 15.28 18.35
N LEU A 140 21.63 15.96 17.86
CA LEU A 140 21.20 17.26 18.37
C LEU A 140 19.88 17.09 19.14
N GLY A 141 19.96 17.18 20.47
CA GLY A 141 18.81 16.99 21.35
C GLY A 141 17.89 18.21 21.43
N GLY A 142 16.69 18.02 21.99
CA GLY A 142 15.71 19.08 22.24
C GLY A 142 14.73 19.33 21.10
N GLY A 143 14.67 18.45 20.09
CA GLY A 143 13.85 18.65 18.90
C GLY A 143 13.53 17.37 18.13
N GLY A 144 13.62 17.43 16.79
CA GLY A 144 13.22 16.37 15.85
C GLY A 144 13.89 15.01 16.00
N ARG A 145 14.92 14.90 16.84
CA ARG A 145 15.78 13.71 16.98
C ARG A 145 15.62 13.00 18.33
N ASP A 146 14.74 13.52 19.18
CA ASP A 146 14.48 12.94 20.50
C ASP A 146 13.35 11.92 20.38
N TRP A 147 13.66 10.66 20.64
CA TRP A 147 12.72 9.55 20.53
C TRP A 147 12.57 8.80 21.85
N VAL A 148 11.38 8.24 22.03
CA VAL A 148 11.06 7.26 23.08
C VAL A 148 10.47 6.01 22.43
N ILE A 149 10.87 4.86 22.94
CA ILE A 149 10.31 3.57 22.56
C ILE A 149 9.32 3.18 23.65
N ASN A 150 8.06 3.03 23.27
CA ASN A 150 6.96 2.77 24.17
C ASN A 150 6.82 1.27 24.46
N SER A 151 6.20 0.93 25.59
CA SER A 151 5.97 -0.47 25.99
C SER A 151 4.97 -1.21 25.11
N ASP A 152 4.13 -0.48 24.37
CA ASP A 152 3.19 -1.01 23.37
C ASP A 152 3.86 -1.33 22.02
N GLY A 153 5.18 -1.18 21.92
CA GLY A 153 5.96 -1.47 20.72
C GLY A 153 6.04 -0.31 19.73
N THR A 154 5.48 0.84 20.08
CA THR A 154 5.43 2.02 19.21
C THR A 154 6.61 2.95 19.52
N ILE A 155 6.90 3.90 18.63
CA ILE A 155 7.99 4.86 18.80
C ILE A 155 7.40 6.27 18.64
N SER A 156 7.68 7.15 19.61
CA SER A 156 7.15 8.53 19.65
C SER A 156 8.27 9.55 19.71
N PRO A 157 8.08 10.76 19.15
CA PRO A 157 8.91 11.90 19.52
C PRO A 157 8.78 12.16 21.01
N LYS A 158 9.92 12.30 21.71
CA LYS A 158 9.99 12.32 23.18
C LYS A 158 9.13 13.41 23.82
N HIS A 159 8.99 14.55 23.14
CA HIS A 159 8.23 15.71 23.63
C HIS A 159 6.79 15.79 23.09
N HIS A 160 6.36 14.83 22.26
CA HIS A 160 5.05 14.81 21.60
C HIS A 160 4.46 13.40 21.63
N LEU A 161 4.18 12.88 22.83
CA LEU A 161 3.72 11.49 23.05
C LEU A 161 2.33 11.16 22.50
N HIS A 162 1.59 12.18 22.04
CA HIS A 162 0.35 12.01 21.29
C HIS A 162 0.59 11.62 19.82
N LEU A 163 1.85 11.67 19.36
CA LEU A 163 2.27 11.23 18.03
C LEU A 163 3.11 9.95 18.12
N THR A 164 3.07 9.15 17.07
CA THR A 164 3.89 7.93 16.88
C THR A 164 4.38 7.85 15.44
N LEU A 165 5.41 7.03 15.20
CA LEU A 165 5.77 6.64 13.84
C LEU A 165 4.61 5.89 13.17
N GLY A 166 4.37 6.16 11.89
CA GLY A 166 3.33 5.53 11.09
C GLY A 166 3.69 5.46 9.61
N VAL A 167 2.91 4.68 8.87
CA VAL A 167 3.06 4.49 7.42
C VAL A 167 2.26 5.56 6.71
N GLN A 168 2.87 6.38 5.85
CA GLN A 168 2.14 7.43 5.14
C GLN A 168 0.97 6.86 4.34
N ALA A 169 -0.28 7.20 4.68
CA ALA A 169 -1.47 6.76 3.94
C ALA A 169 -1.36 7.04 2.43
N PRO A 170 -1.82 6.13 1.55
CA PRO A 170 -1.85 6.37 0.11
C PRO A 170 -2.67 7.62 -0.21
N LYS A 171 -2.25 8.39 -1.21
CA LYS A 171 -3.00 9.57 -1.66
C LYS A 171 -4.08 9.17 -2.65
N MET A 172 -5.17 9.94 -2.68
CA MET A 172 -6.11 9.88 -3.79
C MET A 172 -5.53 10.61 -4.99
N VAL A 173 -5.52 9.95 -6.14
CA VAL A 173 -4.94 10.46 -7.38
C VAL A 173 -5.89 10.25 -8.55
N LEU A 174 -5.57 10.80 -9.71
CA LEU A 174 -6.17 10.38 -10.96
C LEU A 174 -5.45 9.13 -11.48
N VAL A 175 -6.20 8.18 -12.00
CA VAL A 175 -5.70 7.00 -12.74
C VAL A 175 -6.41 6.91 -14.08
N ALA A 176 -5.93 6.05 -14.97
CA ALA A 176 -6.70 5.72 -16.17
C ALA A 176 -8.03 5.07 -15.77
N LYS A 177 -9.08 5.24 -16.59
CA LYS A 177 -10.31 4.48 -16.43
C LYS A 177 -9.99 2.98 -16.52
N ASP A 178 -10.58 2.20 -15.62
CA ASP A 178 -10.39 0.74 -15.48
C ASP A 178 -8.98 0.30 -15.03
N ASP A 179 -8.17 1.24 -14.53
CA ASP A 179 -6.89 0.93 -13.89
C ASP A 179 -7.11 0.07 -12.62
N PRO A 180 -6.23 -0.91 -12.31
CA PRO A 180 -6.35 -1.72 -11.10
C PRO A 180 -6.42 -0.91 -9.79
N CYS A 181 -5.85 0.30 -9.78
CA CYS A 181 -5.88 1.20 -8.64
C CYS A 181 -7.10 2.14 -8.64
N GLN A 182 -8.05 1.96 -9.56
CA GLN A 182 -9.30 2.72 -9.62
C GLN A 182 -10.14 2.49 -8.35
N LEU A 183 -10.70 3.59 -7.84
CA LEU A 183 -11.58 3.58 -6.68
C LEU A 183 -13.04 3.49 -7.12
N THR A 184 -13.72 2.44 -6.64
CA THR A 184 -15.19 2.34 -6.62
C THR A 184 -15.71 2.50 -5.19
N PHE A 185 -16.88 3.12 -5.05
CA PHE A 185 -17.45 3.54 -3.75
C PHE A 185 -18.76 2.81 -3.43
N LYS A 186 -18.95 2.45 -2.16
CA LYS A 186 -20.13 1.68 -1.70
C LYS A 186 -21.44 2.44 -1.90
N ASN A 187 -21.43 3.74 -1.62
CA ASN A 187 -22.62 4.59 -1.60
C ASN A 187 -22.69 5.53 -2.82
N ALA A 188 -22.06 5.15 -3.93
CA ALA A 188 -21.99 6.01 -5.13
C ALA A 188 -23.37 6.35 -5.71
N SER A 189 -24.31 5.40 -5.72
CA SER A 189 -25.70 5.66 -6.17
C SER A 189 -26.40 6.69 -5.28
N CYS A 190 -26.35 6.51 -3.96
CA CYS A 190 -26.92 7.46 -3.00
C CYS A 190 -26.33 8.87 -3.16
N LEU A 191 -25.00 8.95 -3.32
CA LEU A 191 -24.32 10.23 -3.55
C LEU A 191 -24.80 10.91 -4.83
N ARG A 192 -24.99 10.14 -5.91
CA ARG A 192 -25.49 10.64 -7.20
C ARG A 192 -26.93 11.14 -7.12
N ASP A 193 -27.75 10.52 -6.28
CA ASP A 193 -29.13 10.90 -6.01
C ASP A 193 -29.23 12.14 -5.10
N GLY A 194 -28.09 12.70 -4.68
CA GLY A 194 -27.99 13.94 -3.89
C GLY A 194 -27.95 13.71 -2.38
N GLU A 195 -27.82 12.46 -1.93
CA GLU A 195 -27.65 12.17 -0.51
C GLU A 195 -26.23 12.52 -0.02
N GLU A 196 -26.14 12.90 1.25
CA GLU A 196 -24.86 13.00 1.93
C GLU A 196 -24.42 11.60 2.38
N VAL A 197 -23.26 11.13 1.90
CA VAL A 197 -22.76 9.78 2.16
C VAL A 197 -21.35 9.78 2.72
N GLU A 198 -21.02 8.72 3.45
CA GLU A 198 -19.64 8.37 3.76
C GLU A 198 -18.95 7.79 2.51
N LEU A 199 -17.75 8.29 2.17
CA LEU A 199 -16.93 7.81 1.04
C LEU A 199 -16.11 6.57 1.39
N SER A 200 -16.78 5.50 1.79
CA SER A 200 -16.15 4.19 1.95
C SER A 200 -16.05 3.44 0.61
N LEU A 201 -14.94 2.71 0.44
CA LEU A 201 -14.55 2.07 -0.81
C LEU A 201 -15.15 0.65 -0.93
N SER A 202 -15.60 0.31 -2.14
CA SER A 202 -15.96 -1.06 -2.55
C SER A 202 -14.75 -1.81 -3.10
N SER A 203 -13.89 -1.10 -3.82
CA SER A 203 -12.65 -1.60 -4.42
C SER A 203 -11.59 -2.06 -3.41
N HIS A 204 -11.55 -1.44 -2.23
CA HIS A 204 -10.54 -1.68 -1.20
C HIS A 204 -11.24 -1.91 0.14
N TYR A 205 -11.16 -3.14 0.65
CA TYR A 205 -11.94 -3.58 1.82
C TYR A 205 -11.60 -2.75 3.07
N GLU A 206 -12.64 -2.33 3.80
CA GLU A 206 -12.55 -1.51 5.04
C GLU A 206 -11.80 -0.18 4.89
N MET A 207 -11.55 0.29 3.68
CA MET A 207 -10.92 1.60 3.44
C MET A 207 -11.95 2.64 2.99
N GLY A 208 -11.58 3.91 3.15
CA GLY A 208 -12.34 5.06 2.70
C GLY A 208 -11.44 6.21 2.33
N VAL A 209 -12.01 7.22 1.68
CA VAL A 209 -11.33 8.50 1.49
C VAL A 209 -11.35 9.25 2.81
N ALA A 210 -10.22 9.81 3.22
CA ALA A 210 -10.06 10.58 4.44
C ALA A 210 -9.21 11.84 4.18
N ARG A 211 -9.07 12.70 5.20
CA ARG A 211 -8.09 13.78 5.21
C ARG A 211 -6.76 13.27 5.74
N ALA A 212 -5.66 13.60 5.05
CA ALA A 212 -4.32 13.27 5.51
C ALA A 212 -3.95 13.99 6.83
N TYR A 213 -4.63 15.10 7.12
CA TYR A 213 -4.50 15.89 8.33
C TYR A 213 -5.75 16.76 8.51
N ASN A 214 -6.04 17.19 9.75
CA ASN A 214 -7.25 17.92 10.08
C ASN A 214 -7.13 19.43 9.81
N GLU A 215 -5.90 19.97 9.89
CA GLU A 215 -5.62 21.39 9.76
C GLU A 215 -5.63 21.85 8.30
N GLU A 216 -6.37 22.91 7.99
CA GLU A 216 -6.34 23.51 6.66
C GLU A 216 -5.02 24.27 6.41
N LYS A 217 -4.33 23.89 5.34
CA LYS A 217 -3.16 24.63 4.83
C LYS A 217 -3.61 25.71 3.88
N ARG A 218 -2.70 26.66 3.59
CA ARG A 218 -2.96 27.77 2.66
C ARG A 218 -1.93 27.84 1.55
N PHE A 219 -2.40 28.15 0.34
CA PHE A 219 -1.56 28.47 -0.79
C PHE A 219 -2.17 29.64 -1.58
N GLY A 220 -1.63 30.85 -1.38
CA GLY A 220 -2.23 32.06 -1.93
C GLY A 220 -3.68 32.26 -1.44
N PRO A 221 -4.67 32.37 -2.34
CA PRO A 221 -6.09 32.56 -1.98
C PRO A 221 -6.83 31.25 -1.64
N TRP A 222 -6.11 30.12 -1.61
CA TRP A 222 -6.68 28.79 -1.43
C TRP A 222 -6.41 28.26 -0.04
N ARG A 223 -7.42 27.59 0.53
CA ARG A 223 -7.30 26.73 1.71
C ARG A 223 -7.53 25.29 1.29
N PHE A 224 -6.77 24.36 1.85
CA PHE A 224 -6.85 22.97 1.44
C PHE A 224 -6.44 21.99 2.54
N THR A 225 -6.94 20.76 2.41
CA THR A 225 -6.41 19.57 3.08
C THR A 225 -6.10 18.52 2.03
N GLU A 226 -5.00 17.79 2.23
CA GLU A 226 -4.66 16.68 1.35
C GLU A 226 -5.59 15.50 1.62
N SER A 227 -5.92 14.75 0.57
CA SER A 227 -6.64 13.50 0.69
C SER A 227 -5.70 12.34 1.02
N CYS A 228 -6.25 11.31 1.65
CA CYS A 228 -5.63 10.02 1.75
C CYS A 228 -6.68 8.90 1.68
N ILE A 229 -6.21 7.67 1.55
CA ILE A 229 -7.01 6.46 1.67
C ILE A 229 -6.64 5.82 3.01
N SER A 230 -7.61 5.69 3.90
CA SER A 230 -7.38 5.16 5.25
C SER A 230 -8.49 4.20 5.67
N SER A 231 -8.19 3.27 6.57
CA SER A 231 -9.19 2.44 7.25
C SER A 231 -9.92 3.18 8.37
N SER A 232 -9.49 4.41 8.70
CA SER A 232 -10.06 5.20 9.78
C SER A 232 -10.87 6.40 9.27
N SER A 233 -12.06 6.55 9.84
CA SER A 233 -12.94 7.73 9.71
C SER A 233 -13.09 8.29 8.28
N PRO A 234 -13.73 7.57 7.35
CA PRO A 234 -13.95 8.11 6.01
C PRO A 234 -14.75 9.40 6.06
N ILE A 235 -14.42 10.34 5.18
CA ILE A 235 -15.12 11.62 5.09
C ILE A 235 -16.55 11.44 4.57
N ARG A 236 -17.42 12.34 5.01
CA ARG A 236 -18.78 12.49 4.46
C ARG A 236 -18.80 13.59 3.40
N VAL A 237 -19.51 13.34 2.31
CA VAL A 237 -19.62 14.27 1.18
C VAL A 237 -21.02 14.32 0.61
N SER A 238 -21.31 15.40 -0.11
CA SER A 238 -22.53 15.56 -0.91
C SER A 238 -22.17 15.94 -2.36
N TYR A 239 -23.00 15.49 -3.31
CA TYR A 239 -22.87 15.89 -4.71
C TYR A 239 -23.78 17.08 -5.00
N VAL A 240 -23.18 18.23 -5.23
CA VAL A 240 -23.86 19.53 -5.32
C VAL A 240 -23.86 20.00 -6.77
N ASP A 241 -25.01 20.55 -7.21
CA ASP A 241 -25.22 21.12 -8.54
C ASP A 241 -24.88 20.16 -9.71
N SER A 242 -24.95 18.84 -9.47
CA SER A 242 -24.54 17.82 -10.43
C SER A 242 -23.13 18.07 -11.01
N ASN A 243 -22.22 18.58 -10.17
CA ASN A 243 -20.89 18.96 -10.60
C ASN A 243 -19.81 18.83 -9.51
N PHE A 244 -20.11 19.25 -8.27
CA PHE A 244 -19.09 19.35 -7.21
C PHE A 244 -19.31 18.27 -6.15
N ILE A 245 -18.21 17.66 -5.69
CA ILE A 245 -18.23 16.79 -4.51
C ILE A 245 -17.71 17.64 -3.35
N MET A 246 -18.58 17.96 -2.39
CA MET A 246 -18.32 18.87 -1.29
C MET A 246 -18.25 18.11 0.02
N LEU A 247 -17.30 18.46 0.90
CA LEU A 247 -17.23 17.90 2.24
C LEU A 247 -18.46 18.34 3.08
N ALA A 248 -18.99 17.42 3.89
CA ALA A 248 -20.14 17.71 4.75
C ALA A 248 -19.78 18.66 5.92
N ASP A 249 -18.52 18.62 6.37
CA ASP A 249 -18.03 19.31 7.56
C ASP A 249 -17.24 20.60 7.25
N ALA A 250 -16.99 20.89 5.97
CA ALA A 250 -16.26 22.08 5.54
C ALA A 250 -16.66 22.53 4.13
N ASP A 251 -16.53 23.83 3.84
CA ASP A 251 -16.72 24.39 2.50
C ASP A 251 -15.49 24.11 1.61
N LEU A 252 -15.13 22.83 1.45
CA LEU A 252 -14.06 22.33 0.59
C LEU A 252 -14.67 21.36 -0.43
N VAL A 253 -14.18 21.39 -1.66
CA VAL A 253 -14.58 20.47 -2.73
C VAL A 253 -13.41 19.67 -3.25
N PHE A 254 -13.69 18.56 -3.93
CA PHE A 254 -12.68 17.79 -4.64
C PHE A 254 -12.05 18.65 -5.75
N ASP A 255 -10.73 18.76 -5.74
CA ASP A 255 -9.94 19.52 -6.72
C ASP A 255 -8.72 18.70 -7.15
N VAL A 256 -8.59 18.50 -8.45
CA VAL A 256 -7.36 17.97 -9.05
C VAL A 256 -6.27 19.02 -8.93
N SER A 257 -5.18 18.67 -8.25
CA SER A 257 -4.07 19.59 -7.93
C SER A 257 -3.61 20.39 -9.14
N PHE A 258 -3.68 21.72 -9.02
CA PHE A 258 -3.29 22.67 -10.07
C PHE A 258 -4.02 22.46 -11.42
N TRP A 259 -5.14 21.74 -11.39
CA TRP A 259 -5.94 21.35 -12.55
C TRP A 259 -5.14 20.61 -13.63
N LYS A 260 -4.09 19.88 -13.24
CA LYS A 260 -3.34 19.01 -14.15
C LYS A 260 -4.06 17.67 -14.30
N MET A 261 -4.76 17.52 -15.42
CA MET A 261 -5.61 16.36 -15.70
C MET A 261 -4.79 15.20 -16.30
N GLU A 262 -3.95 14.58 -15.48
CA GLU A 262 -3.07 13.47 -15.88
C GLU A 262 -3.00 12.39 -14.79
N PRO A 263 -2.77 11.10 -15.15
CA PRO A 263 -2.58 10.03 -14.19
C PRO A 263 -1.46 10.33 -13.18
N GLY A 264 -1.65 9.91 -11.94
CA GLY A 264 -0.74 10.13 -10.81
C GLY A 264 -0.86 11.52 -10.17
N ASN A 265 -1.57 12.47 -10.78
CA ASN A 265 -1.78 13.76 -10.13
C ASN A 265 -2.78 13.64 -8.96
N THR A 266 -2.52 14.37 -7.89
CA THR A 266 -3.30 14.26 -6.64
C THR A 266 -4.65 14.96 -6.72
N VAL A 267 -5.62 14.42 -6.01
CA VAL A 267 -6.94 15.05 -5.81
C VAL A 267 -7.08 15.39 -4.33
N ASN A 268 -7.36 16.65 -4.02
CA ASN A 268 -7.39 17.17 -2.65
C ASN A 268 -8.72 17.87 -2.35
N PHE A 269 -8.91 18.30 -1.10
CA PHE A 269 -10.07 19.08 -0.70
C PHE A 269 -9.69 20.56 -0.65
N VAL A 270 -10.30 21.39 -1.50
CA VAL A 270 -9.89 22.78 -1.71
C VAL A 270 -11.08 23.72 -1.62
N GLY A 271 -10.86 24.89 -1.02
CA GLY A 271 -11.83 25.99 -0.96
C GLY A 271 -11.16 27.35 -1.07
N GLY A 272 -11.97 28.38 -1.33
CA GLY A 272 -11.53 29.77 -1.30
C GLY A 272 -11.46 30.31 0.13
N THR A 273 -10.55 31.26 0.39
CA THR A 273 -10.48 31.91 1.73
C THR A 273 -11.57 32.95 1.97
N ASN A 274 -12.13 33.58 0.92
CA ASN A 274 -12.93 34.81 1.08
C ASN A 274 -14.29 34.81 0.34
N ALA A 275 -14.68 33.75 -0.38
CA ALA A 275 -15.99 33.65 -1.03
C ALA A 275 -16.31 32.22 -1.48
N LYS A 276 -17.55 31.75 -1.26
CA LYS A 276 -18.08 30.47 -1.78
C LYS A 276 -17.88 30.34 -3.30
N GLU A 277 -17.95 31.45 -4.02
CA GLU A 277 -17.76 31.52 -5.48
C GLU A 277 -16.39 31.00 -5.94
N LYS A 278 -15.35 31.11 -5.10
CA LYS A 278 -14.04 30.55 -5.43
C LYS A 278 -13.95 29.06 -5.18
N THR A 279 -14.75 28.48 -4.28
CA THR A 279 -14.73 27.04 -3.99
C THR A 279 -15.32 26.26 -5.16
N MET A 280 -16.49 26.67 -5.66
CA MET A 280 -17.23 26.00 -6.74
C MET A 280 -16.98 26.64 -8.12
N LEU A 281 -15.71 26.87 -8.47
CA LEU A 281 -15.33 27.30 -9.83
C LEU A 281 -15.40 26.10 -10.78
N GLY A 282 -16.37 26.10 -11.68
CA GLY A 282 -16.52 25.07 -12.71
C GLY A 282 -15.56 25.26 -13.90
N GLY A 283 -15.49 24.24 -14.76
CA GLY A 283 -14.71 24.26 -16.00
C GLY A 283 -13.26 23.78 -15.87
N GLY A 284 -12.89 23.23 -14.71
CA GLY A 284 -11.53 22.79 -14.40
C GLY A 284 -11.50 21.52 -13.56
N GLY A 285 -10.50 21.40 -12.67
CA GLY A 285 -10.24 20.21 -11.84
C GLY A 285 -11.28 19.90 -10.76
N ARG A 286 -12.46 20.53 -10.78
CA ARG A 286 -13.54 20.41 -9.78
C ARG A 286 -14.86 19.91 -10.36
N ASP A 287 -14.90 19.68 -11.67
CA ASP A 287 -16.07 19.15 -12.34
C ASP A 287 -16.01 17.61 -12.27
N TRP A 288 -16.90 17.00 -11.49
CA TRP A 288 -16.94 15.56 -11.27
C TRP A 288 -18.24 14.96 -11.79
N ILE A 289 -18.16 13.69 -12.20
CA ILE A 289 -19.29 12.82 -12.50
C ILE A 289 -19.14 11.53 -11.69
N ILE A 290 -20.28 11.01 -11.22
CA ILE A 290 -20.36 9.71 -10.54
C ILE A 290 -20.89 8.72 -11.57
N ASP A 291 -20.09 7.70 -11.87
CA ASP A 291 -20.35 6.73 -12.93
C ASP A 291 -21.23 5.57 -12.44
N ASP A 292 -21.93 4.89 -13.34
CA ASP A 292 -22.83 3.76 -13.02
C ASP A 292 -22.11 2.57 -12.35
N ASP A 293 -20.81 2.41 -12.62
CA ASP A 293 -19.95 1.41 -12.01
C ASP A 293 -19.54 1.75 -10.55
N GLY A 294 -19.96 2.91 -10.05
CA GLY A 294 -19.66 3.40 -8.72
C GLY A 294 -18.29 4.07 -8.58
N SER A 295 -17.56 4.28 -9.66
CA SER A 295 -16.38 5.14 -9.70
C SER A 295 -16.75 6.61 -9.88
N ILE A 296 -15.76 7.48 -9.70
CA ILE A 296 -15.93 8.94 -9.82
C ILE A 296 -14.87 9.45 -10.78
N SER A 297 -15.27 10.25 -11.76
CA SER A 297 -14.41 10.70 -12.86
C SER A 297 -14.49 12.21 -13.06
N PRO A 298 -13.43 12.86 -13.56
CA PRO A 298 -13.54 14.25 -13.97
C PRO A 298 -14.44 14.37 -15.19
N LYS A 299 -15.43 15.27 -15.13
CA LYS A 299 -16.55 15.38 -16.09
C LYS A 299 -16.11 15.59 -17.54
N ARG A 300 -14.97 16.26 -17.76
CA ARG A 300 -14.41 16.54 -19.09
C ARG A 300 -13.27 15.60 -19.50
N HIS A 301 -12.89 14.67 -18.63
CA HIS A 301 -11.78 13.74 -18.83
C HIS A 301 -12.21 12.33 -18.40
N SER A 302 -13.25 11.78 -19.05
CA SER A 302 -13.84 10.48 -18.70
C SER A 302 -12.91 9.28 -18.91
N HIS A 303 -11.76 9.47 -19.56
CA HIS A 303 -10.68 8.47 -19.64
C HIS A 303 -9.86 8.40 -18.34
N LEU A 304 -10.13 9.27 -17.37
CA LEU A 304 -9.53 9.27 -16.04
C LEU A 304 -10.58 8.95 -14.97
N SER A 305 -10.15 8.46 -13.82
CA SER A 305 -10.99 8.19 -12.66
C SER A 305 -10.23 8.46 -11.36
N LEU A 306 -10.94 8.58 -10.24
CA LEU A 306 -10.32 8.55 -8.92
C LEU A 306 -9.66 7.19 -8.71
N GLY A 307 -8.41 7.23 -8.27
CA GLY A 307 -7.58 6.09 -7.97
C GLY A 307 -6.77 6.34 -6.70
N CYS A 308 -5.90 5.39 -6.37
CA CYS A 308 -4.96 5.54 -5.27
C CYS A 308 -3.56 5.06 -5.65
N CYS A 309 -2.53 5.64 -5.01
CA CYS A 309 -1.15 5.14 -5.14
C CYS A 309 -0.89 3.95 -4.21
N LEU A 310 -1.81 2.97 -4.14
CA LEU A 310 -1.48 1.71 -3.50
C LEU A 310 -0.58 0.91 -4.44
N GLU A 311 0.49 0.33 -3.90
CA GLU A 311 1.14 -0.77 -4.61
C GLU A 311 0.08 -1.85 -4.81
N SER A 312 -0.06 -2.35 -6.03
CA SER A 312 -0.81 -3.56 -6.26
C SER A 312 -0.17 -4.62 -5.37
N SER A 313 -0.80 -4.92 -4.24
CA SER A 313 -0.43 -6.08 -3.45
C SER A 313 -0.50 -7.25 -4.43
N PRO A 314 0.54 -8.08 -4.57
CA PRO A 314 0.33 -9.36 -5.22
C PRO A 314 -0.84 -9.98 -4.47
N GLU A 315 -1.92 -10.31 -5.19
CA GLU A 315 -3.07 -10.99 -4.59
C GLU A 315 -2.53 -12.06 -3.65
N PRO A 316 -3.10 -12.24 -2.44
CA PRO A 316 -2.68 -13.35 -1.61
C PRO A 316 -2.81 -14.58 -2.50
N GLU A 317 -1.66 -15.15 -2.85
CA GLU A 317 -1.61 -16.43 -3.53
C GLU A 317 -2.29 -17.33 -2.53
N ILE A 318 -3.59 -17.58 -2.73
CA ILE A 318 -4.31 -18.58 -1.98
C ILE A 318 -3.48 -19.80 -2.28
N ALA A 319 -2.67 -20.22 -1.31
CA ALA A 319 -1.87 -21.41 -1.41
C ALA A 319 -2.92 -22.50 -1.65
N VAL A 320 -3.13 -22.83 -2.92
CA VAL A 320 -3.84 -24.03 -3.30
C VAL A 320 -2.90 -25.09 -2.76
N VAL A 321 -3.23 -25.57 -1.56
CA VAL A 321 -2.62 -26.75 -1.00
C VAL A 321 -2.88 -27.81 -2.06
N GLN A 322 -1.88 -28.03 -2.92
CA GLN A 322 -1.84 -29.21 -3.75
C GLN A 322 -1.79 -30.36 -2.76
N LEU A 323 -2.96 -30.91 -2.47
CA LEU A 323 -3.05 -32.17 -1.76
C LEU A 323 -2.16 -33.13 -2.55
N PRO A 324 -1.24 -33.84 -1.86
CA PRO A 324 -0.44 -34.85 -2.52
C PRO A 324 -1.40 -35.78 -3.28
N PRO A 325 -1.06 -36.21 -4.51
CA PRO A 325 -1.89 -37.16 -5.22
C PRO A 325 -2.15 -38.36 -4.30
N PRO A 326 -3.40 -38.88 -4.25
CA PRO A 326 -3.72 -40.00 -3.39
C PRO A 326 -2.72 -41.11 -3.65
N THR A 327 -2.05 -41.56 -2.58
CA THR A 327 -1.16 -42.70 -2.63
C THR A 327 -1.90 -43.86 -3.26
N ALA A 328 -1.35 -44.39 -4.35
CA ALA A 328 -1.91 -45.55 -5.03
C ALA A 328 -2.16 -46.66 -4.00
N PRO A 329 -3.36 -47.27 -3.98
CA PRO A 329 -3.62 -48.38 -3.08
C PRO A 329 -2.65 -49.53 -3.39
N PRO A 330 -2.24 -50.31 -2.37
CA PRO A 330 -1.34 -51.44 -2.57
C PRO A 330 -1.94 -52.39 -3.60
N ILE A 331 -1.13 -52.71 -4.62
CA ILE A 331 -1.45 -53.67 -5.67
C ILE A 331 -1.75 -55.01 -4.99
N ALA A 332 -3.04 -55.36 -4.92
CA ALA A 332 -3.46 -56.70 -4.57
C ALA A 332 -3.05 -57.63 -5.72
N VAL A 333 -2.15 -58.56 -5.43
CA VAL A 333 -1.82 -59.66 -6.34
C VAL A 333 -3.03 -60.60 -6.39
N ALA A 334 -3.89 -60.40 -7.38
CA ALA A 334 -4.94 -61.33 -7.72
C ALA A 334 -4.38 -62.37 -8.71
N VAL A 335 -4.36 -63.62 -8.25
CA VAL A 335 -4.09 -64.82 -9.05
C VAL A 335 -5.40 -65.31 -9.67
N ALA A 336 -5.30 -65.90 -10.87
CA ALA A 336 -6.29 -66.69 -11.64
C ALA A 336 -7.34 -65.86 -12.43
N LEU A 337 -7.74 -66.16 -13.69
CA LEU A 337 -7.61 -67.27 -14.66
C LEU A 337 -8.08 -66.74 -16.06
N PRO A 338 -8.08 -67.51 -17.17
CA PRO A 338 -7.96 -66.97 -18.53
C PRO A 338 -9.25 -66.39 -19.17
N LEU A 339 -8.96 -65.59 -20.21
CA LEU A 339 -9.79 -64.86 -21.16
C LEU A 339 -11.05 -65.58 -21.67
N GLU A 340 -12.16 -64.84 -21.72
CA GLU A 340 -13.17 -64.90 -22.79
C GLU A 340 -13.68 -63.48 -23.10
N GLY A 341 -14.06 -63.25 -24.36
CA GLY A 341 -14.05 -61.94 -25.01
C GLY A 341 -15.31 -61.08 -24.89
N GLY A 342 -15.28 -59.91 -25.55
CA GLY A 342 -16.50 -59.18 -25.91
C GLY A 342 -16.39 -57.66 -25.88
N GLY A 343 -16.23 -57.06 -27.07
CA GLY A 343 -16.95 -55.83 -27.44
C GLY A 343 -16.23 -54.50 -27.25
N GLU A 344 -15.71 -53.94 -28.35
CA GLU A 344 -15.45 -52.50 -28.46
C GLU A 344 -16.78 -51.74 -28.28
N GLY A 345 -16.92 -51.03 -27.17
CA GLY A 345 -18.10 -50.24 -26.86
C GLY A 345 -18.14 -48.98 -27.73
N GLU A 346 -19.08 -48.92 -28.67
CA GLU A 346 -19.36 -47.77 -29.53
C GLU A 346 -19.71 -46.54 -28.68
N ALA A 347 -18.87 -45.50 -28.76
CA ALA A 347 -19.10 -44.23 -28.07
C ALA A 347 -20.22 -43.45 -28.79
N THR A 348 -21.18 -42.93 -28.02
CA THR A 348 -22.29 -42.11 -28.52
C THR A 348 -22.14 -40.66 -28.08
N ARG A 349 -22.79 -39.72 -28.75
CA ARG A 349 -22.73 -38.29 -28.38
C ARG A 349 -23.96 -37.84 -27.60
N CYS A 350 -23.75 -36.92 -26.66
CA CYS A 350 -24.80 -36.26 -25.90
C CYS A 350 -25.70 -35.41 -26.82
N ASP A 351 -27.02 -35.59 -26.74
CA ASP A 351 -27.95 -34.82 -27.57
C ASP A 351 -28.01 -33.32 -27.20
N LYS A 352 -27.50 -32.91 -26.03
CA LYS A 352 -27.48 -31.50 -25.58
C LYS A 352 -26.18 -30.77 -25.90
N CYS A 353 -25.03 -31.35 -25.52
CA CYS A 353 -23.72 -30.68 -25.65
C CYS A 353 -22.79 -31.33 -26.67
N ASN A 354 -23.21 -32.44 -27.30
CA ASN A 354 -22.41 -33.21 -28.26
C ASN A 354 -21.12 -33.83 -27.68
N GLY A 355 -20.96 -33.81 -26.35
CA GLY A 355 -19.88 -34.47 -25.61
C GLY A 355 -19.96 -36.00 -25.72
N CYS A 356 -18.81 -36.67 -25.56
CA CYS A 356 -18.68 -38.11 -25.72
C CYS A 356 -19.25 -38.87 -24.51
N ILE A 357 -20.10 -39.87 -24.74
CA ILE A 357 -20.75 -40.68 -23.70
C ILE A 357 -20.60 -42.17 -24.06
N THR A 358 -20.12 -42.98 -23.12
CA THR A 358 -20.11 -44.45 -23.26
C THR A 358 -21.45 -45.05 -22.78
N ARG A 359 -21.83 -46.22 -23.29
CA ARG A 359 -23.12 -46.88 -22.94
C ARG A 359 -23.32 -47.16 -21.45
N GLU A 360 -22.28 -47.10 -20.62
CA GLU A 360 -22.40 -47.30 -19.17
C GLU A 360 -22.74 -46.01 -18.42
N MET A 361 -22.61 -44.85 -19.06
CA MET A 361 -22.84 -43.55 -18.43
C MET A 361 -24.33 -43.17 -18.47
N LYS A 362 -24.96 -43.20 -17.28
CA LYS A 362 -26.35 -42.74 -17.09
C LYS A 362 -26.53 -41.23 -17.26
N PHE A 363 -25.45 -40.45 -17.11
CA PHE A 363 -25.46 -38.98 -17.22
C PHE A 363 -24.24 -38.49 -18.01
N CYS A 364 -24.43 -37.42 -18.79
CA CYS A 364 -23.34 -36.74 -19.48
C CYS A 364 -22.46 -35.99 -18.47
N PRO A 365 -21.13 -36.21 -18.46
CA PRO A 365 -20.25 -35.55 -17.49
C PRO A 365 -20.13 -34.04 -17.71
N GLU A 366 -20.36 -33.55 -18.93
CA GLU A 366 -20.21 -32.13 -19.25
C GLU A 366 -21.45 -31.30 -18.87
N CYS A 367 -22.66 -31.85 -18.99
CA CYS A 367 -23.89 -31.08 -18.82
C CYS A 367 -24.91 -31.68 -17.85
N GLY A 368 -24.62 -32.85 -17.26
CA GLY A 368 -25.48 -33.51 -16.28
C GLY A 368 -26.80 -34.09 -16.83
N MET A 369 -27.05 -34.00 -18.14
CA MET A 369 -28.26 -34.59 -18.75
C MET A 369 -28.23 -36.11 -18.70
N ARG A 370 -29.37 -36.72 -18.39
CA ARG A 370 -29.57 -38.17 -18.40
C ARG A 370 -29.47 -38.70 -19.84
N ASN A 371 -28.71 -39.76 -20.04
CA ASN A 371 -28.63 -40.42 -21.34
C ASN A 371 -29.92 -41.22 -21.57
N THR A 372 -30.71 -40.81 -22.55
CA THR A 372 -32.02 -41.42 -22.89
C THR A 372 -31.90 -42.59 -23.87
N LYS A 373 -30.68 -42.92 -24.33
CA LYS A 373 -30.40 -44.00 -25.29
C LYS A 373 -29.99 -45.33 -24.63
N ILE A 374 -30.14 -45.45 -23.30
CA ILE A 374 -29.88 -46.66 -22.50
C ILE A 374 -31.18 -47.19 -21.91
#